data_AF-A0A350YMC5-F1
#
_entry.id   AF-A0A350YMC5-F1
#
_cell.length_a   1.000
_cell.length_b   1.000
_cell.length_c   1.000
_cell.angle_alpha   90.00
_cell.angle_beta   90.00
_cell.angle_gamma   90.00
#
_symmetry.space_group_name_H-M   'P 1'
#
loop_
_entity.id
_entity.type
_entity.pdbx_description
1 polymer ?
#
loop_
_entity_poly.entity_id
_entity_poly.type
_entity_poly.pdbx_seq_one_letter_code
_entity_poly.pdbx_strand_id
1 'polypeptide(L)' 'MYAIVDIETTGGSSRIEKITEIAIIQHDGEKITGEFCTLINPERNIPYYITSLTG' A
#
# COMPACT_ATOMS: atom_id res chain seq x y z
N MET A 1 -6.31 -7.31 -19.06
CA MET A 1 -5.33 -7.38 -17.97
C MET A 1 -5.18 -6.03 -17.32
N TYR A 2 -5.37 -5.98 -16.00
CA TYR A 2 -5.24 -4.79 -15.16
C TYR A 2 -4.70 -5.18 -13.79
N ALA A 3 -4.27 -4.19 -13.02
CA ALA A 3 -3.82 -4.36 -11.64
C ALA A 3 -4.72 -3.55 -10.71
N ILE A 4 -5.14 -4.19 -9.62
CA ILE A 4 -5.71 -3.50 -8.46
C ILE A 4 -4.56 -3.26 -7.50
N VAL A 5 -4.35 -2.00 -7.12
CA VAL A 5 -3.23 -1.59 -6.28
C VAL A 5 -3.77 -0.89 -5.06
N ASP A 6 -3.31 -1.32 -3.90
CA ASP A 6 -3.56 -0.70 -2.61
C ASP A 6 -2.23 -0.24 -2.00
N ILE A 7 -2.23 0.96 -1.42
CA ILE A 7 -1.03 1.62 -0.91
C ILE A 7 -1.35 2.26 0.43
N GLU A 8 -0.64 1.80 1.46
CA GLU A 8 -0.65 2.44 2.76
C GLU A 8 0.53 3.41 2.89
N THR A 9 0.32 4.48 3.63
CA THR A 9 1.30 5.56 3.75
C THR A 9 1.38 6.11 5.16
N THR A 10 2.40 6.92 5.43
CA THR A 10 2.59 7.59 6.73
C THR A 10 1.59 8.72 7.03
N GLY A 11 0.62 8.99 6.14
CA GLY A 11 -0.39 10.04 6.34
C GLY A 11 -1.28 10.33 5.11
N GLY A 12 -2.19 11.29 5.20
CA GLY A 12 -3.15 11.57 4.11
C GLY A 12 -2.65 12.42 2.92
N SER A 13 -1.41 12.90 2.93
CA SER A 13 -0.91 13.85 1.92
C SER A 13 0.07 13.21 0.94
N SER A 14 -0.34 13.10 -0.32
CA SER A 14 0.47 12.51 -1.41
C SER A 14 1.77 13.26 -1.73
N ARG A 15 1.96 14.48 -1.22
CA ARG A 15 3.17 15.28 -1.46
C ARG A 15 4.29 15.04 -0.45
N ILE A 16 3.96 14.60 0.76
CA ILE A 16 4.91 14.57 1.89
C ILE A 16 5.01 13.21 2.55
N GLU A 17 4.00 12.36 2.40
CA GLU A 17 3.94 11.07 3.08
C GLU A 17 4.68 9.99 2.28
N LYS A 18 5.17 8.99 3.01
CA LYS A 18 5.93 7.87 2.44
C LYS A 18 5.12 6.59 2.50
N ILE A 19 5.42 5.66 1.62
CA ILE A 19 4.74 4.37 1.53
C ILE A 19 5.20 3.46 2.68
N THR A 20 4.26 2.75 3.28
CA THR A 20 4.49 1.74 4.33
C THR A 20 4.15 0.34 3.86
N GLU A 21 3.27 0.19 2.87
CA GLU A 21 2.89 -1.10 2.28
C GLU A 21 2.49 -0.91 0.81
N ILE A 22 2.74 -1.94 -0.01
CA ILE A 22 2.13 -2.07 -1.34
C ILE A 22 1.53 -3.46 -1.49
N ALA A 23 0.26 -3.52 -1.88
CA ALA A 23 -0.41 -4.74 -2.32
C ALA A 23 -0.87 -4.59 -3.78
N ILE A 24 -0.61 -5.62 -4.59
CA ILE A 24 -0.93 -5.66 -6.02
C ILE A 24 -1.60 -6.99 -6.34
N ILE A 25 -2.79 -6.90 -6.92
CA ILE A 25 -3.51 -8.04 -7.51
C ILE A 25 -3.56 -7.83 -9.02
N GLN A 26 -2.98 -8.77 -9.78
CA GLN A 26 -3.08 -8.81 -11.24
C GLN A 26 -4.29 -9.63 -11.65
N HIS A 27 -5.06 -9.11 -12.60
CA HIS A 27 -6.29 -9.75 -13.08
C HIS A 27 -6.38 -9.66 -14.61
N ASP A 28 -6.76 -10.73 -15.29
CA ASP A 28 -6.89 -10.73 -16.76
C ASP A 28 -8.23 -10.17 -17.25
N GLY A 29 -9.26 -10.26 -16.41
CA GLY A 29 -10.65 -9.90 -16.71
C GLY A 29 -11.64 -10.96 -16.23
N GLU A 30 -11.16 -12.19 -16.01
CA GLU A 30 -11.94 -13.33 -15.53
C GLU A 30 -11.42 -13.88 -14.20
N LYS A 31 -10.09 -13.87 -13.98
CA LYS A 31 -9.45 -14.38 -12.77
C LYS A 31 -8.20 -13.61 -12.34
N ILE A 32 -7.80 -13.83 -11.10
CA ILE A 32 -6.51 -13.40 -10.56
C ILE A 32 -5.39 -14.20 -11.24
N THR A 33 -4.38 -13.50 -11.72
CA THR A 33 -3.22 -14.08 -12.42
C THR A 33 -1.91 -13.90 -11.65
N GLY A 34 -1.90 -13.10 -10.60
CA GLY A 34 -0.75 -12.90 -9.74
C GLY A 34 -1.05 -12.00 -8.56
N GLU A 35 -0.28 -12.16 -7.50
CA GLU A 35 -0.41 -11.39 -6.27
C GLU A 35 0.99 -11.01 -5.76
N PHE A 36 1.11 -9.80 -5.23
CA PHE A 36 2.32 -9.32 -4.57
C PHE A 36 1.92 -8.43 -3.39
N CYS A 37 2.54 -8.64 -2.23
CA CYS A 37 2.35 -7.80 -1.06
C CYS A 37 3.70 -7.67 -0.35
N THR A 38 4.03 -6.45 0.08
CA THR A 38 5.25 -6.21 0.87
C THR A 38 5.10 -5.01 1.79
N LEU A 39 5.68 -5.13 2.99
CA LEU A 39 5.90 -4.01 3.88
C LEU A 39 7.16 -3.24 3.45
N ILE A 40 7.09 -1.91 3.53
CA ILE A 40 8.16 -1.00 3.16
C ILE A 40 8.55 -0.19 4.38
N ASN A 41 9.85 -0.10 4.67
CA ASN A 41 10.35 0.80 5.70
C ASN A 41 10.33 2.24 5.17
N PRO A 42 9.50 3.15 5.72
CA PRO A 42 9.42 4.52 5.23
C PRO A 42 10.62 5.38 5.68
N GLU A 43 11.52 4.86 6.53
CA GLU A 43 12.66 5.62 7.09
C GLU A 43 12.23 6.90 7.81
N ARG A 44 11.02 6.90 8.40
CA ARG A 44 10.49 7.97 9.22
C ARG A 44 9.50 7.42 10.24
N ASN A 45 9.21 8.22 11.25
CA ASN A 45 8.15 7.91 12.19
C ASN A 45 6.78 7.92 11.49
N ILE A 46 5.95 6.92 11.81
CA ILE A 46 4.55 6.84 11.41
C ILE A 46 3.72 7.39 12.56
N PRO A 47 2.91 8.44 12.35
CA PRO A 47 2.06 8.99 13.40
C PRO A 47 1.11 7.92 13.98
N TYR A 48 0.90 7.94 15.30
CA TYR A 48 0.08 6.93 15.99
C TYR A 48 -1.33 6.77 15.40
N TYR A 49 -1.96 7.87 14.98
CA TYR A 49 -3.30 7.81 14.39
C TYR A 49 -3.31 7.05 13.05
N ILE A 50 -2.22 7.09 12.29
CA ILE A 50 -2.07 6.32 11.05
C ILE A 50 -1.83 4.85 11.36
N THR A 51 -0.94 4.56 12.30
CA THR A 51 -0.72 3.17 12.79
C THR A 51 -2.04 2.54 13.25
N SER A 52 -2.86 3.28 13.99
CA SER A 52 -4.16 2.75 14.45
C SER A 52 -5.17 2.42 13.34
N LEU A 53 -4.99 2.96 12.13
CA LEU A 53 -5.84 2.68 10.97
C LEU A 53 -5.30 1.55 10.10
N THR A 54 -3.98 1.35 10.11
CA THR A 54 -3.26 0.54 9.10
C THR A 54 -2.56 -0.70 9.69
N GLY A 55 -2.51 -0.84 11.03
CA GLY A 55 -1.91 -1.99 11.72
C GLY A 55 -0.82 -1.59 12.72
#